data_AF-A0A932F6G0-F1
#
_entry.id   AF-A0A932F6G0-F1
#
_cell.length_a   1.000
_cell.length_b   1.000
_cell.length_c   1.000
_cell.angle_alpha   90.00
_cell.angle_beta   90.00
_cell.angle_gamma   90.00
#
_symmetry.space_group_name_H-M   'P 1'
#
loop_
_entity.id
_entity.type
_entity.pdbx_description
1 polymer ?
#
loop_
_entity_poly.entity_id
_entity_poly.type
_entity_poly.pdbx_seq_one_letter_code
_entity_poly.pdbx_strand_id
1 'polypeptide(L)' 'MFFARLREDIACILERDPAARTAWEVLTCYPGLHALAMHRLAHRCWTHGFKWLGRWISHWSRFF' A
#
# COMPACT_ATOMS: atom_id res chain seq x y z
N MET A 1 6.11 5.41 -11.72
CA MET A 1 7.01 4.76 -10.72
C MET A 1 6.25 4.55 -9.42
N PHE A 2 6.47 3.43 -8.72
CA PHE A 2 5.75 3.03 -7.50
C PHE A 2 5.64 4.17 -6.45
N PHE A 3 6.71 4.94 -6.24
CA PHE A 3 6.74 6.08 -5.30
C PHE A 3 5.84 7.25 -5.69
N ALA A 4 5.72 7.57 -6.98
CA ALA A 4 4.83 8.65 -7.44
C ALA A 4 3.37 8.31 -7.13
N ARG A 5 2.99 7.03 -7.33
CA ARG A 5 1.65 6.54 -7.07
C ARG A 5 1.33 6.47 -5.58
N LEU A 6 2.30 6.09 -4.74
CA LEU A 6 2.15 6.13 -3.28
C LEU A 6 1.88 7.57 -2.78
N ARG A 7 2.57 8.56 -3.35
CA ARG A 7 2.38 9.97 -2.97
C ARG A 7 1.02 10.50 -3.40
N GLU A 8 0.53 10.08 -4.57
CA GLU A 8 -0.85 10.35 -5.03
C GLU A 8 -1.89 9.68 -4.13
N ASP A 9 -1.67 8.41 -3.73
CA ASP A 9 -2.57 7.69 -2.81
C ASP A 9 -2.66 8.43 -1.46
N ILE A 10 -1.53 8.86 -0.90
CA ILE A 10 -1.48 9.63 0.35
C ILE A 10 -2.21 10.98 0.21
N ALA A 11 -1.97 11.71 -0.88
CA ALA A 11 -2.63 12.99 -1.12
C ALA A 11 -4.16 12.83 -1.25
N CYS A 12 -4.61 11.78 -1.94
CA CYS A 12 -6.03 11.47 -2.10
C CYS A 12 -6.70 11.10 -0.76
N ILE A 13 -5.99 10.37 0.11
CA ILE A 13 -6.47 10.07 1.47
C ILE A 13 -6.58 11.34 2.31
N LEU A 14 -5.56 12.20 2.28
CA LEU A 14 -5.58 13.49 3.00
C LEU A 14 -6.69 14.42 2.51
N GLU A 15 -7.02 14.39 1.23
CA GLU A 15 -8.09 15.21 0.65
C GLU A 15 -9.49 14.67 0.99
N ARG A 16 -9.65 13.33 1.06
CA ARG A 16 -10.94 12.68 1.28
C ARG A 16 -11.29 12.44 2.75
N ASP A 17 -10.29 12.26 3.60
CA ASP A 17 -10.48 11.99 5.02
C ASP A 17 -10.03 13.18 5.89
N PRO A 18 -10.96 13.97 6.45
CA PRO A 18 -10.62 15.07 7.35
C PRO A 18 -9.98 14.60 8.67
N ALA A 19 -10.05 13.32 9.02
CA ALA A 19 -9.36 12.76 10.19
C ALA A 19 -7.86 12.52 9.94
N ALA A 20 -7.44 12.40 8.67
CA ALA A 20 -6.05 12.26 8.28
C ALA A 20 -5.38 13.65 8.24
N ARG A 21 -4.61 14.02 9.27
CA ARG A 21 -4.09 15.38 9.42
C ARG A 21 -2.71 15.58 8.81
N THR A 22 -1.92 14.51 8.73
CA THR A 22 -0.57 14.56 8.18
C THR A 22 -0.25 13.36 7.30
N ALA A 23 0.61 13.56 6.30
CA ALA A 23 1.13 12.46 5.48
C ALA A 23 1.83 11.38 6.31
N TRP A 24 2.38 11.75 7.47
CA TRP A 24 3.00 10.81 8.41
C TRP A 24 1.95 9.88 9.03
N GLU A 25 0.85 10.42 9.57
CA GLU A 25 -0.27 9.63 10.10
C GLU A 25 -0.85 8.69 9.04
N VAL A 26 -1.01 9.18 7.81
CA VAL A 26 -1.50 8.35 6.69
C VAL A 26 -0.51 7.25 6.33
N LEU A 27 0.79 7.54 6.40
CA LEU A 27 1.82 6.55 6.11
C LEU A 27 1.95 5.50 7.21
N THR A 28 1.70 5.82 8.48
CA THR A 28 1.92 4.89 9.60
C THR A 28 0.65 4.22 10.10
N CYS A 29 -0.51 4.88 10.01
CA CYS A 29 -1.74 4.47 10.68
C CYS A 29 -2.90 4.20 9.73
N TYR A 30 -2.67 4.20 8.41
CA TYR A 30 -3.72 3.97 7.41
C TYR A 30 -3.59 2.57 6.79
N PRO A 31 -4.31 1.56 7.32
CA PRO A 31 -4.17 0.16 6.88
C PRO A 31 -4.54 -0.01 5.40
N GLY A 32 -5.50 0.77 4.90
CA GLY A 32 -5.88 0.78 3.49
C GLY A 32 -4.73 1.16 2.56
N LEU A 33 -3.86 2.09 2.97
CA LEU A 33 -2.67 2.46 2.21
C LEU A 33 -1.67 1.30 2.19
N HIS A 34 -1.42 0.67 3.34
CA HIS A 34 -0.51 -0.47 3.47
C HIS A 34 -0.97 -1.66 2.63
N ALA A 35 -2.26 -2.00 2.69
CA ALA A 35 -2.86 -3.06 1.89
C ALA A 35 -2.66 -2.81 0.39
N LEU A 36 -2.87 -1.58 -0.07
CA LEU A 36 -2.68 -1.23 -1.48
C LEU A 36 -1.20 -1.34 -1.90
N ALA A 37 -0.27 -0.86 -1.08
CA ALA A 37 1.16 -0.94 -1.33
C ALA A 37 1.65 -2.40 -1.37
N MET A 38 1.26 -3.21 -0.37
CA MET A 38 1.57 -4.64 -0.27
C MET A 38 0.97 -5.43 -1.44
N HIS A 39 -0.26 -5.13 -1.85
CA HIS A 39 -0.89 -5.76 -3.01
C HIS A 39 -0.10 -5.50 -4.30
N ARG A 40 0.32 -4.25 -4.54
CA ARG A 40 1.15 -3.90 -5.71
C ARG A 40 2.49 -4.64 -5.69
N LEU A 41 3.10 -4.78 -4.51
CA LEU A 41 4.35 -5.53 -4.34
C LEU A 41 4.14 -7.02 -4.62
N ALA A 42 3.09 -7.63 -4.06
CA ALA A 42 2.72 -9.02 -4.32
C ALA A 42 2.45 -9.27 -5.80
N HIS A 43 1.74 -8.35 -6.47
CA HIS A 43 1.48 -8.43 -7.90
C HIS A 43 2.76 -8.36 -8.72
N ARG A 44 3.72 -7.50 -8.35
CA ARG A 44 5.03 -7.43 -9.00
C ARG A 44 5.82 -8.74 -8.79
N CYS A 45 5.84 -9.30 -7.58
CA CYS A 45 6.46 -10.61 -7.36
C CYS A 45 5.79 -11.70 -8.21
N TRP A 46 4.47 -11.66 -8.35
CA TRP A 46 3.70 -12.61 -9.14
C TRP A 46 4.04 -12.53 -10.64
N THR A 47 4.06 -11.33 -11.22
CA THR A 47 4.34 -11.12 -12.65
C THR A 47 5.80 -11.39 -13.01
N HIS A 48 6.72 -11.25 -12.07
CA HIS A 48 8.14 -11.58 -12.24
C HIS A 48 8.48 -13.06 -11.95
N GLY A 49 7.48 -13.93 -11.75
CA GLY A 49 7.67 -15.38 -11.57
C GLY A 49 7.92 -15.83 -10.12
N PHE A 50 8.06 -14.91 -9.18
CA PHE A 50 8.22 -15.19 -7.75
C PHE A 50 6.87 -15.47 -7.07
N LYS A 51 6.16 -16.51 -7.54
CA LYS A 51 4.78 -16.82 -7.14
C LYS A 51 4.63 -17.10 -5.64
N TRP A 52 5.58 -17.82 -5.04
CA TRP A 52 5.56 -18.11 -3.60
C TRP A 52 5.69 -16.83 -2.77
N LEU A 53 6.65 -15.96 -3.11
CA LEU A 53 6.83 -14.66 -2.46
C LEU A 53 5.60 -13.77 -2.66
N GLY A 54 5.03 -13.72 -3.86
CA GLY A 54 3.79 -12.99 -4.12
C GLY A 54 2.64 -13.48 -3.23
N ARG A 55 2.49 -14.79 -3.06
CA ARG A 55 1.48 -15.38 -2.17
C ARG A 55 1.74 -15.07 -0.70
N TRP A 56 3.00 -15.13 -0.27
CA TRP A 56 3.40 -14.79 1.10
C TRP A 56 3.10 -13.32 1.43
N ILE A 57 3.50 -12.39 0.55
CA ILE A 57 3.22 -10.95 0.71
C ILE A 57 1.71 -10.69 0.72
N SER A 58 0.96 -11.35 -0.18
CA SER A 58 -0.51 -11.22 -0.20
C SER A 58 -1.18 -11.74 1.06
N HIS A 59 -0.59 -12.73 1.75
CA HIS A 59 -1.10 -13.22 3.02
C HIS A 59 -0.83 -12.22 4.15
N TRP A 60 0.39 -11.67 4.20
CA TRP A 60 0.76 -10.64 5.17
C TRP A 60 -0.02 -9.34 5.01
N SER A 61 -0.35 -8.95 3.78
CA SER A 61 -1.16 -7.78 3.46
C SER A 61 -2.55 -7.75 4.11
N ARG A 62 -3.03 -8.87 4.69
CA ARG A 62 -4.32 -8.96 5.38
C ARG A 62 -4.23 -8.61 6.87
N PHE A 63 -3.01 -8.55 7.41
CA PHE A 63 -2.72 -8.23 8.81
C PHE A 63 -2.26 -6.77 9.00
N PHE A 64 -2.02 -6.07 7.90
CA PHE A 64 -1.66 -4.65 7.86
C PHE A 64 -2.78 -3.84 7.23
#